data_AF-A0A7S1R2I5-F1
#
_entry.id   AF-A0A7S1R2I5-F1
#
_cell.length_a   1.000
_cell.length_b   1.000
_cell.length_c   1.000
_cell.angle_alpha   90.00
_cell.angle_beta   90.00
_cell.angle_gamma   90.00
#
_symmetry.space_group_name_H-M   'P 1'
#
loop_
_entity.id
_entity.type
_entity.pdbx_description
1 polymer ?
#
loop_
_entity_poly.entity_id
_entity_poly.type
_entity_poly.pdbx_seq_one_letter_code
_entity_poly.pdbx_strand_id
1 'polypeptide(L)'
;SGTWFPPVEVEGRTFAAGQVNNVYIFPGVSFGAVCCQASSIPEGLFLSAAEAVVGSLDAEDLAADSVVPRRDRIREVSLDVATAVVLAAQKAGVAGRHLGKSWEEVKTALARLRWTPRLPSSG
;
A
#
# COMPACT_ATOMS: atom_id res chain seq x y z
N SER A 1 4.23 -16.48 5.46
CA SER A 1 3.50 -16.91 6.67
C SER A 1 2.68 -15.75 7.24
N GLY A 2 1.59 -16.01 7.98
CA GLY A 2 0.88 -14.98 8.75
C GLY A 2 1.60 -14.58 10.05
N THR A 3 2.53 -15.40 10.53
CA THR A 3 3.41 -15.17 11.67
C THR A 3 4.86 -15.04 11.22
N TRP A 4 5.67 -14.29 11.98
CA TRP A 4 7.09 -14.16 11.69
C TRP A 4 7.82 -15.48 11.96
N PHE A 5 8.78 -15.83 11.10
CA PHE A 5 9.72 -16.94 11.28
C PHE A 5 11.16 -16.43 11.20
N PRO A 6 12.09 -17.01 11.96
CA PRO A 6 13.51 -16.70 11.81
C PRO A 6 14.01 -17.10 10.41
N PRO A 7 15.03 -16.41 9.87
CA PRO A 7 15.66 -16.81 8.61
C PRO A 7 16.20 -18.23 8.68
N VAL A 8 16.12 -18.96 7.56
CA VAL A 8 16.59 -20.34 7.43
C VAL A 8 17.75 -20.38 6.43
N GLU A 9 18.83 -21.08 6.75
CA GLU A 9 19.90 -21.34 5.79
C GLU A 9 19.63 -22.64 5.04
N VAL A 10 19.68 -22.57 3.71
CA VAL A 10 19.59 -23.72 2.81
C VAL A 10 20.72 -23.58 1.78
N GLU A 11 21.61 -24.58 1.73
CA GLU A 11 22.73 -24.63 0.76
C GLU A 11 23.62 -23.37 0.73
N GLY A 12 23.86 -22.76 1.90
CA GLY A 12 24.69 -21.55 2.03
C GLY A 12 23.99 -20.24 1.63
N ARG A 13 22.69 -20.29 1.34
CA ARG A 13 21.84 -19.09 1.12
C ARG A 13 20.88 -18.92 2.30
N THR A 14 20.76 -17.68 2.79
CA THR A 14 19.82 -17.33 3.84
C THR A 14 18.47 -16.94 3.23
N PHE A 15 17.40 -17.62 3.62
CA PHE A 15 16.03 -17.35 3.21
C PHE A 15 15.25 -16.74 4.39
N ALA A 16 14.78 -15.50 4.22
CA ALA A 16 13.88 -14.86 5.17
C ALA A 16 12.45 -14.92 4.63
N ALA A 17 11.60 -15.76 5.23
CA ALA A 17 10.21 -15.87 4.79
C ALA A 17 9.45 -14.55 5.03
N GLY A 18 8.95 -13.93 3.97
CA GLY A 18 8.08 -12.76 4.07
C GLY A 18 6.84 -13.05 4.93
N GLN A 19 6.55 -12.15 5.88
CA GLN A 19 5.29 -12.20 6.63
C GLN A 19 4.22 -11.45 5.84
N VAL A 20 3.26 -12.19 5.27
CA VAL A 20 2.10 -11.60 4.61
C VAL A 20 1.18 -11.09 5.70
N ASN A 21 1.21 -9.77 5.91
CA ASN A 21 0.49 -9.10 6.97
C ASN A 21 -0.47 -8.07 6.36
N ASN A 22 -1.65 -7.93 6.96
CA ASN A 22 -2.67 -7.00 6.50
C ASN A 22 -2.24 -5.52 6.53
N VAL A 23 -1.11 -5.21 7.17
CA VAL A 23 -0.45 -3.89 7.13
C VAL A 23 -0.18 -3.40 5.69
N TYR A 24 -0.01 -4.29 4.72
CA TYR A 24 0.18 -3.91 3.31
C TYR A 24 -1.12 -3.45 2.63
N ILE A 25 -2.28 -3.79 3.18
CA ILE A 25 -3.59 -3.54 2.54
C ILE A 25 -4.36 -2.46 3.29
N PHE A 26 -4.67 -2.68 4.58
CA PHE A 26 -5.66 -1.87 5.28
C PHE A 26 -5.31 -0.38 5.43
N PRO A 27 -4.05 0.03 5.70
CA PRO A 27 -3.71 1.45 5.75
C PRO A 27 -3.97 2.16 4.43
N GLY A 28 -3.60 1.56 3.29
CA GLY A 28 -3.83 2.14 1.97
C GLY A 28 -5.31 2.14 1.58
N VAL A 29 -6.03 1.03 1.79
CA VAL A 29 -7.47 0.92 1.49
C VAL A 29 -8.28 1.93 2.28
N SER A 30 -8.09 1.98 3.61
CA SER A 30 -8.83 2.92 4.46
C SER A 30 -8.50 4.37 4.13
N PHE A 31 -7.23 4.71 3.93
CA PHE A 31 -6.82 6.06 3.57
C PHE A 31 -7.39 6.51 2.22
N GLY A 32 -7.31 5.66 1.19
CA GLY A 32 -7.86 5.95 -0.13
C GLY A 32 -9.38 6.12 -0.10
N ALA A 33 -10.10 5.17 0.53
CA ALA A 33 -11.55 5.21 0.67
C ALA A 33 -12.04 6.47 1.41
N VAL A 34 -11.37 6.86 2.50
CA VAL A 34 -11.70 8.08 3.24
C VAL A 34 -11.43 9.34 2.39
N CYS A 35 -10.28 9.42 1.73
CA CYS A 35 -9.90 10.62 0.96
C CYS A 35 -10.80 10.87 -0.26
N CYS A 36 -11.23 9.80 -0.95
CA CYS A 36 -12.17 9.90 -2.07
C CYS A 36 -13.64 9.84 -1.65
N GLN A 37 -13.93 9.76 -0.35
CA GLN A 37 -15.28 9.67 0.20
C GLN A 37 -16.08 8.52 -0.42
N ALA A 38 -15.48 7.33 -0.46
CA ALA A 38 -16.13 6.15 -1.02
C ALA A 38 -17.39 5.78 -0.22
N SER A 39 -18.52 5.56 -0.91
CA SER A 39 -19.80 5.20 -0.30
C SER A 39 -19.89 3.72 0.09
N SER A 40 -19.06 2.88 -0.53
CA SER A 40 -18.93 1.45 -0.24
C SER A 40 -17.54 0.94 -0.64
N ILE A 41 -17.19 -0.27 -0.20
CA ILE A 41 -15.92 -0.92 -0.54
C ILE A 41 -16.23 -2.25 -1.23
N PRO A 42 -16.48 -2.27 -2.57
CA PRO A 42 -16.68 -3.51 -3.28
C PRO A 42 -15.38 -4.30 -3.39
N GLU A 43 -15.48 -5.61 -3.62
CA GLU A 43 -14.35 -6.55 -3.69
C GLU A 43 -13.24 -6.09 -4.65
N GLY A 44 -13.61 -5.45 -5.77
CA GLY A 44 -12.66 -4.92 -6.76
C GLY A 44 -11.65 -3.90 -6.20
N LEU A 45 -11.98 -3.20 -5.10
CA LEU A 45 -11.01 -2.31 -4.43
C LEU A 45 -9.91 -3.10 -3.71
N PHE A 46 -10.26 -4.25 -3.10
CA PHE A 46 -9.27 -5.12 -2.47
C PHE A 46 -8.40 -5.82 -3.51
N LEU A 47 -8.96 -6.20 -4.66
CA LEU A 47 -8.17 -6.73 -5.77
C LEU A 47 -7.17 -5.69 -6.27
N SER A 48 -7.62 -4.46 -6.52
CA SER A 48 -6.74 -3.35 -6.95
C SER A 48 -5.66 -3.03 -5.91
N ALA A 49 -5.99 -3.15 -4.62
CA ALA A 49 -5.03 -2.99 -3.53
C ALA A 49 -3.96 -4.09 -3.55
N ALA A 50 -4.35 -5.36 -3.75
CA ALA A 50 -3.42 -6.47 -3.84
C ALA A 50 -2.48 -6.35 -5.05
N GLU A 51 -3.02 -5.97 -6.22
CA GLU A 51 -2.23 -5.69 -7.43
C GLU A 51 -1.22 -4.57 -7.19
N ALA A 52 -1.61 -3.50 -6.49
CA ALA A 52 -0.72 -2.40 -6.14
C ALA A 52 0.42 -2.83 -5.19
N VAL A 53 0.16 -3.72 -4.24
CA VAL A 53 1.22 -4.29 -3.38
C VAL A 53 2.23 -5.05 -4.24
N VAL A 54 1.77 -5.93 -5.13
CA VAL A 54 2.66 -6.69 -6.02
C VAL A 54 3.42 -5.77 -6.97
N GLY A 55 2.76 -4.75 -7.52
CA GLY A 55 3.39 -3.75 -8.40
C GLY A 55 4.41 -2.84 -7.70
N SER A 56 4.44 -2.83 -6.36
CA SER A 56 5.39 -2.02 -5.58
C SER A 56 6.71 -2.74 -5.26
N LEU A 57 6.83 -4.03 -5.60
CA LEU A 57 8.06 -4.82 -5.41
C LEU A 57 9.22 -4.20 -6.20
N ASP A 58 10.36 -4.00 -5.53
CA ASP A 58 11.59 -3.53 -6.16
C ASP A 58 12.57 -4.68 -6.44
N ALA A 59 13.72 -4.35 -7.03
CA ALA A 59 14.75 -5.35 -7.35
C ALA A 59 15.33 -6.04 -6.12
N GLU A 60 15.35 -5.38 -4.96
CA GLU A 60 15.85 -5.95 -3.71
C GLU A 60 14.83 -6.93 -3.10
N ASP A 61 13.54 -6.61 -3.19
CA ASP A 61 12.45 -7.51 -2.80
C ASP A 61 12.48 -8.81 -3.64
N LEU A 62 12.65 -8.66 -4.96
CA LEU A 62 12.71 -9.79 -5.90
C LEU A 62 13.99 -10.63 -5.73
N ALA A 63 15.14 -10.00 -5.50
CA ALA A 63 16.40 -10.71 -5.25
C ALA A 63 16.38 -11.54 -3.95
N ALA A 64 15.54 -11.15 -3.00
CA ALA A 64 15.29 -11.87 -1.75
C ALA A 64 14.21 -12.98 -1.89
N ASP A 65 13.72 -13.24 -3.11
CA ASP A 65 12.61 -14.15 -3.38
C ASP A 65 11.34 -13.80 -2.54
N SER A 66 11.15 -12.51 -2.23
CA SER A 66 10.02 -12.03 -1.44
C SER A 66 8.81 -11.76 -2.34
N VAL A 67 7.63 -12.15 -1.84
CA VAL A 67 6.33 -11.88 -2.48
C VAL A 67 5.64 -10.63 -1.91
N VAL A 68 6.28 -9.95 -0.96
CA VAL A 68 5.80 -8.69 -0.36
C VAL A 68 6.94 -7.68 -0.22
N PRO A 69 6.66 -6.37 -0.29
CA PRO A 69 7.68 -5.35 -0.13
C PRO A 69 8.29 -5.37 1.28
N ARG A 70 9.53 -4.90 1.41
CA ARG A 70 10.14 -4.66 2.72
C ARG A 70 9.31 -3.71 3.59
N ARG A 71 9.41 -3.90 4.91
CA ARG A 71 8.59 -3.21 5.92
C ARG A 71 8.89 -1.71 6.06
N ASP A 72 10.13 -1.30 5.85
CA ASP A 72 10.55 0.11 5.87
C ASP A 72 9.88 0.92 4.74
N ARG A 73 9.49 0.26 3.64
CA ARG A 73 8.75 0.86 2.52
C ARG A 73 7.23 0.96 2.77
N ILE A 74 6.73 0.54 3.93
CA ILE A 74 5.27 0.44 4.16
C ILE A 74 4.52 1.75 3.94
N ARG A 75 5.15 2.91 4.22
CA ARG A 75 4.54 4.23 4.01
C ARG A 75 4.42 4.61 2.53
N GLU A 76 5.35 4.15 1.71
CA GLU A 76 5.32 4.31 0.26
C GLU A 76 4.29 3.37 -0.35
N VAL A 77 4.36 2.08 -0.01
CA VAL A 77 3.42 1.05 -0.47
C VAL A 77 1.97 1.41 -0.10
N SER A 78 1.74 1.92 1.12
CA SER A 78 0.39 2.38 1.52
C SER A 78 -0.14 3.51 0.64
N LEU A 79 0.74 4.37 0.12
CA LEU A 79 0.34 5.47 -0.77
C LEU A 79 0.01 4.94 -2.17
N ASP A 80 0.75 3.94 -2.66
CA ASP A 80 0.44 3.26 -3.93
C ASP A 80 -0.88 2.50 -3.86
N VAL A 81 -1.08 1.74 -2.78
CA VAL A 81 -2.34 1.05 -2.51
C VAL A 81 -3.50 2.03 -2.43
N ALA A 82 -3.35 3.15 -1.71
CA ALA A 82 -4.38 4.18 -1.65
C ALA A 82 -4.68 4.78 -3.02
N THR A 83 -3.66 4.99 -3.86
CA THR A 83 -3.80 5.51 -5.23
C THR A 83 -4.62 4.56 -6.09
N ALA A 84 -4.29 3.27 -6.07
CA ALA A 84 -5.04 2.24 -6.79
C ALA A 84 -6.50 2.16 -6.33
N VAL A 85 -6.73 2.22 -5.01
CA VAL A 85 -8.08 2.16 -4.41
C VAL A 85 -8.92 3.37 -4.84
N VAL A 86 -8.35 4.58 -4.87
CA VAL A 86 -9.08 5.77 -5.34
C VAL A 86 -9.45 5.66 -6.81
N LEU A 87 -8.52 5.23 -7.67
CA LEU A 87 -8.81 5.04 -9.10
C LEU A 87 -9.87 3.96 -9.32
N ALA A 88 -9.81 2.86 -8.58
CA ALA A 88 -10.80 1.80 -8.62
C ALA A 88 -12.17 2.28 -8.12
N ALA A 89 -12.22 3.05 -7.03
CA ALA A 89 -13.45 3.65 -6.50
C ALA A 89 -14.10 4.64 -7.48
N GLN A 90 -13.28 5.49 -8.13
CA GLN A 90 -13.74 6.41 -9.18
C GLN A 90 -14.29 5.64 -10.37
N LYS A 91 -13.61 4.58 -10.83
CA LYS A 91 -14.06 3.74 -11.94
C LYS A 91 -15.36 2.99 -11.62
N ALA A 92 -15.51 2.51 -10.39
CA ALA A 92 -16.70 1.81 -9.92
C ALA A 92 -17.88 2.75 -9.60
N GLY A 93 -17.70 4.07 -9.69
CA GLY A 93 -18.75 5.06 -9.39
C GLY A 93 -19.12 5.15 -7.91
N VAL A 94 -18.27 4.64 -7.01
CA VAL A 94 -18.51 4.67 -5.56
C VAL A 94 -17.77 5.81 -4.86
N ALA A 95 -16.86 6.51 -5.54
CA ALA A 95 -16.16 7.67 -4.99
C ALA A 95 -17.06 8.91 -4.97
N GLY A 96 -17.27 9.51 -3.79
CA GLY A 96 -17.95 10.80 -3.64
C GLY A 96 -17.10 12.00 -4.06
N ARG A 97 -15.77 11.83 -4.18
CA ARG A 97 -14.82 12.85 -4.59
C ARG A 97 -13.77 12.28 -5.54
N HIS A 98 -13.55 12.95 -6.67
CA HIS A 98 -12.45 12.66 -7.58
C HIS A 98 -11.17 13.37 -7.12
N LEU A 99 -10.05 12.65 -7.06
CA LEU A 99 -8.73 13.17 -6.64
C LEU A 99 -7.74 13.34 -7.79
N GLY A 100 -8.13 12.98 -9.01
CA GLY A 100 -7.31 13.04 -10.22
C GLY A 100 -7.84 12.08 -11.28
N LYS A 101 -7.28 12.17 -12.49
CA LYS A 101 -7.58 11.28 -13.62
C LYS A 101 -6.46 10.27 -13.85
N SER A 102 -5.21 10.64 -13.56
CA SER A 102 -4.04 9.76 -13.66
C SER A 102 -3.57 9.26 -12.30
N TRP A 103 -2.71 8.24 -12.34
CA TRP A 103 -2.01 7.72 -11.16
C TRP A 103 -1.24 8.81 -10.44
N GLU A 104 -0.45 9.60 -11.16
CA GLU A 104 0.41 10.65 -10.62
C GLU A 104 -0.39 11.77 -9.95
N GLU A 105 -1.51 12.17 -10.56
CA GLU A 105 -2.40 13.19 -10.01
C GLU A 105 -3.00 12.73 -8.68
N VAL A 106 -3.54 11.52 -8.65
CA VAL A 106 -4.14 10.93 -7.45
C VAL A 106 -3.08 10.73 -6.35
N LYS A 107 -1.92 10.17 -6.69
CA LYS A 107 -0.81 9.95 -5.75
C LYS A 107 -0.33 11.26 -5.15
N THR A 108 -0.24 12.32 -5.96
CA THR A 108 0.13 13.67 -5.51
C THR A 108 -0.94 14.27 -4.58
N ALA A 109 -2.22 14.12 -4.92
CA ALA A 109 -3.31 14.59 -4.07
C ALA A 109 -3.32 13.88 -2.71
N LEU A 110 -3.15 12.56 -2.68
CA LEU A 110 -3.07 11.76 -1.47
C LEU A 110 -1.84 12.10 -0.62
N ALA A 111 -0.68 12.33 -1.25
CA ALA A 111 0.55 12.71 -0.54
C ALA A 111 0.38 13.99 0.28
N ARG A 112 -0.42 14.96 -0.21
CA ARG A 112 -0.74 16.22 0.49
C ARG A 112 -1.69 16.04 1.66
N LEU A 113 -2.56 15.03 1.61
CA LEU A 113 -3.53 14.71 2.66
C LEU A 113 -2.93 13.83 3.77
N ARG A 114 -1.81 13.15 3.48
CA ARG A 114 -1.17 12.23 4.40
C ARG A 114 -0.58 12.96 5.60
N TRP A 115 -0.89 12.48 6.81
CA TRP A 115 -0.29 13.00 8.03
C TRP A 115 1.22 12.72 8.08
N THR A 116 1.98 13.75 8.47
CA THR A 116 3.41 13.67 8.74
C THR A 116 3.67 14.05 10.20
N PRO A 117 4.35 13.19 10.99
CA PRO A 117 4.73 13.54 12.35
C PRO A 117 5.63 14.77 12.32
N ARG A 118 5.21 15.84 12.99
CA ARG A 118 6.06 17.00 13.29
C ARG A 118 6.13 17.13 14.80
N LEU A 119 7.35 17.20 15.33
CA LEU A 119 7.54 17.54 16.73
C LEU A 119 7.01 18.96 16.96
N PRO A 120 6.29 19.22 18.06
CA PRO A 120 5.94 20.58 18.43
C PRO A 120 7.25 21.38 18.51
N SER A 121 7.31 22.53 17.83
CA SER A 121 8.40 23.48 18.05
C SER A 121 8.36 23.88 19.53
N SER A 122 9.39 23.50 20.27
CA SER A 122 9.61 23.94 21.64
C SER A 122 9.75 25.47 21.62
N GLY A 123 8.70 26.16 22.08
CA GLY A 123 8.70 27.59 22.34
C GLY A 123 9.28 27.91 23.71
#